data_AF-A0A2N3ELZ4-F1
#
_entry.id   AF-A0A2N3ELZ4-F1
#
_cell.length_a   1.000
_cell.length_b   1.000
_cell.length_c   1.000
_cell.angle_alpha   90.00
_cell.angle_beta   90.00
_cell.angle_gamma   90.00
#
_symmetry.space_group_name_H-M   'P 1'
#
loop_
_entity.id
_entity.type
_entity.pdbx_description
1 polymer ?
#
loop_
_entity_poly.entity_id
_entity_poly.type
_entity_poly.pdbx_seq_one_letter_code
_entity_poly.pdbx_strand_id
1 'polypeptide(L)'
;MNGPGGAGAAIERLPTPQSVAKCPSGPEDADAHHADGETADAPPRKRSRRRRGRRGKGQSKDQSKGQSRVQSGEQTELQPKEQVAKAPRSRKARPGHAPSSDALYAALDLGTNNCRLLIARRALDGFTVVDSYSRIVRLGEGLAKYGVLGDAAMARAIDALKICADKMARRGVKRARMIATAACRTAVNGTDFIERVKRETGLALEIVSTEDEARLAVAGCAPLLDRTCASALVFDIGGGSTELIWVRMRGAAAGARERKPEIGDWISLPCGVVTLAERYGGLEVPGNIYARMVAEVAGQLQPFLERVAAEGGMENFHLLGTSGTVTTIAGVHLGLERYDRTRVDGIWISPADVDRVTRSLLEMTYANRAAHPCVGHDRADLVLAGCAIFEAIADAWPADRLRVADRGLREGILLSLMEADARRRKRRRRRRRKTQQRTQEARAASAHSDTD
;
A
#
# COMPACT_ATOMS: atom_id res chain seq x y z
N MET A 1 -16.63 24.44 73.25
CA MET A 1 -15.17 24.23 73.39
C MET A 1 -14.68 23.50 72.14
N ASN A 2 -13.52 23.90 71.61
CA ASN A 2 -12.54 23.17 70.79
C ASN A 2 -13.00 22.24 69.63
N GLY A 3 -12.49 22.53 68.42
CA GLY A 3 -12.24 21.53 67.35
C GLY A 3 -10.85 20.87 67.53
N PRO A 4 -10.07 20.55 66.47
CA PRO A 4 -10.27 20.69 65.01
C PRO A 4 -10.48 19.28 64.36
N GLY A 5 -10.15 18.91 63.10
CA GLY A 5 -9.52 19.60 61.94
C GLY A 5 -9.26 18.62 60.77
N GLY A 6 -8.88 19.13 59.57
CA GLY A 6 -8.47 18.32 58.40
C GLY A 6 -9.22 18.71 57.11
N ALA A 7 -8.90 19.82 56.43
CA ALA A 7 -7.71 20.08 55.59
C ALA A 7 -7.90 19.61 54.13
N GLY A 8 -7.99 20.58 53.20
CA GLY A 8 -7.88 20.37 51.76
C GLY A 8 -6.65 21.09 51.20
N ALA A 9 -6.07 20.54 50.13
CA ALA A 9 -5.02 21.15 49.31
C ALA A 9 -5.50 21.07 47.85
N ALA A 10 -5.70 22.17 47.14
CA ALA A 10 -4.68 23.08 46.59
C ALA A 10 -3.92 22.43 45.41
N ILE A 11 -4.30 22.84 44.20
CA ILE A 11 -3.71 22.39 42.92
C ILE A 11 -2.45 23.21 42.66
N GLU A 12 -1.28 22.59 42.71
CA GLU A 12 -0.04 23.24 42.27
C GLU A 12 0.05 23.32 40.75
N ARG A 13 0.51 24.47 40.24
CA ARG A 13 0.80 24.69 38.81
C ARG A 13 2.29 24.41 38.56
N LEU A 14 2.58 23.58 37.57
CA LEU A 14 3.96 23.37 37.11
C LEU A 14 4.53 24.64 36.43
N PRO A 15 5.83 24.94 36.60
CA PRO A 15 6.43 26.18 36.11
C PRO A 15 6.81 26.12 34.63
N THR A 16 6.75 27.29 33.96
CA THR A 16 7.26 27.50 32.61
C THR A 16 8.78 27.72 32.60
N PRO A 17 9.53 27.19 31.63
CA PRO A 17 10.96 27.46 31.50
C PRO A 17 11.20 28.86 30.93
N GLN A 18 12.04 29.66 31.62
CA GLN A 18 12.49 30.97 31.16
C GLN A 18 13.75 30.90 30.28
N SER A 19 13.94 31.96 29.50
CA SER A 19 15.05 32.17 28.57
C SER A 19 16.42 32.24 29.24
N VAL A 20 17.46 31.76 28.54
CA VAL A 20 18.87 32.07 28.85
C VAL A 20 19.46 32.89 27.69
N ALA A 21 20.17 33.97 28.01
CA ALA A 21 20.74 34.89 27.02
C ALA A 21 22.27 34.77 26.88
N LYS A 22 22.70 34.87 25.62
CA LYS A 22 24.05 35.10 25.03
C LYS A 22 25.24 35.47 25.94
N CYS A 23 26.42 34.99 25.55
CA CYS A 23 27.63 35.80 25.36
C CYS A 23 28.59 35.12 24.33
N PRO A 24 29.65 35.80 23.80
CA PRO A 24 29.88 35.80 22.35
C PRO A 24 31.18 35.13 21.85
N SER A 25 31.25 34.90 20.54
CA SER A 25 32.51 34.89 19.78
C SER A 25 32.28 35.28 18.31
N GLY A 26 33.09 36.23 17.83
CA GLY A 26 33.39 36.48 16.41
C GLY A 26 34.93 36.53 16.26
N PRO A 27 35.51 36.93 15.11
CA PRO A 27 34.89 37.62 13.98
C PRO A 27 35.04 36.89 12.62
N GLU A 28 34.84 37.63 11.54
CA GLU A 28 34.71 37.23 10.12
C GLU A 28 36.04 37.25 9.33
N ASP A 29 36.02 36.59 8.16
CA ASP A 29 36.63 36.93 6.84
C ASP A 29 38.13 37.26 6.62
N ALA A 30 38.51 37.03 5.34
CA ALA A 30 39.78 37.31 4.64
C ALA A 30 41.01 36.47 5.11
N ASP A 31 41.73 35.77 4.23
CA ASP A 31 42.42 36.30 3.05
C ASP A 31 42.57 35.29 1.90
N ALA A 32 42.77 35.83 0.70
CA ALA A 32 43.35 35.13 -0.43
C ALA A 32 44.64 35.86 -0.85
N HIS A 33 45.73 35.14 -1.19
CA HIS A 33 46.58 35.41 -2.37
C HIS A 33 47.74 34.41 -2.53
N HIS A 34 47.99 34.10 -3.81
CA HIS A 34 49.11 33.46 -4.51
C HIS A 34 50.39 32.97 -3.79
N ALA A 35 50.84 31.77 -4.21
CA ALA A 35 52.12 31.63 -4.94
C ALA A 35 52.10 30.36 -5.85
N ASP A 36 52.85 30.41 -6.96
CA ASP A 36 52.84 29.41 -8.04
C ASP A 36 53.70 28.14 -7.78
N GLY A 37 53.46 27.08 -8.57
CA GLY A 37 54.24 25.83 -8.52
C GLY A 37 53.82 24.81 -9.60
N GLU A 38 54.53 24.81 -10.72
CA GLU A 38 54.25 24.08 -11.98
C GLU A 38 54.21 22.53 -11.94
N THR A 39 53.71 21.98 -13.06
CA THR A 39 53.99 20.66 -13.72
C THR A 39 53.03 19.45 -13.58
N ALA A 40 52.65 18.96 -14.78
CA ALA A 40 52.35 17.59 -15.26
C ALA A 40 52.12 16.43 -14.24
N ASP A 41 51.17 15.51 -14.46
CA ASP A 41 51.02 14.69 -15.67
C ASP A 41 49.62 14.03 -15.80
N ALA A 42 49.28 13.48 -16.97
CA ALA A 42 47.98 12.89 -17.30
C ALA A 42 48.02 11.35 -17.49
N PRO A 43 46.93 10.60 -17.21
CA PRO A 43 47.00 9.15 -17.06
C PRO A 43 46.92 8.36 -18.39
N PRO A 44 47.62 7.21 -18.53
CA PRO A 44 47.61 6.42 -19.75
C PRO A 44 46.36 5.53 -19.88
N ARG A 45 45.57 5.78 -20.94
CA ARG A 45 44.50 4.88 -21.41
C ARG A 45 45.07 3.59 -22.01
N LYS A 46 44.51 2.42 -21.69
CA LYS A 46 44.76 1.17 -22.45
C LYS A 46 43.64 0.89 -23.47
N ARG A 47 44.04 0.64 -24.72
CA ARG A 47 43.18 0.43 -25.89
C ARG A 47 42.75 -1.03 -26.06
N SER A 48 41.59 -1.21 -26.70
CA SER A 48 41.09 -2.50 -27.19
C SER A 48 41.82 -2.99 -28.45
N ARG A 49 41.87 -4.32 -28.65
CA ARG A 49 42.05 -4.94 -29.98
C ARG A 49 41.22 -6.21 -30.12
N ARG A 50 40.30 -6.22 -31.10
CA ARG A 50 39.67 -7.42 -31.68
C ARG A 50 40.67 -8.17 -32.57
N ARG A 51 40.52 -9.49 -32.72
CA ARG A 51 40.74 -10.19 -34.00
C ARG A 51 39.85 -11.44 -34.15
N ARG A 52 39.58 -11.82 -35.40
CA ARG A 52 38.62 -12.87 -35.84
C ARG A 52 39.35 -14.09 -36.42
N GLY A 53 38.71 -15.27 -36.35
CA GLY A 53 38.95 -16.43 -37.24
C GLY A 53 40.09 -17.36 -36.82
N ARG A 54 40.15 -18.63 -37.25
CA ARG A 54 39.39 -19.35 -38.32
C ARG A 54 39.34 -20.89 -38.05
N ARG A 55 38.56 -21.62 -38.85
CA ARG A 55 38.20 -23.08 -38.74
C ARG A 55 39.35 -24.10 -38.96
N GLY A 56 39.17 -25.31 -38.40
CA GLY A 56 39.70 -26.63 -38.84
C GLY A 56 39.51 -27.68 -37.72
N LYS A 57 38.71 -28.78 -37.80
CA LYS A 57 38.66 -30.02 -38.62
C LYS A 57 39.75 -31.09 -38.31
N GLY A 58 39.31 -32.30 -37.92
CA GLY A 58 40.06 -33.53 -37.59
C GLY A 58 39.48 -34.14 -36.29
N GLN A 59 38.88 -35.34 -36.17
CA GLN A 59 39.26 -36.72 -36.59
C GLN A 59 40.65 -37.13 -36.09
N SER A 60 40.89 -38.31 -35.48
CA SER A 60 40.00 -39.41 -35.00
C SER A 60 40.83 -40.48 -34.25
N LYS A 61 40.17 -41.45 -33.56
CA LYS A 61 40.70 -42.76 -33.09
C LYS A 61 41.64 -42.76 -31.87
N ASP A 62 41.82 -43.86 -31.11
CA ASP A 62 40.97 -45.04 -30.76
C ASP A 62 41.74 -45.89 -29.70
N GLN A 63 41.03 -46.70 -28.87
CA GLN A 63 41.54 -47.78 -27.98
C GLN A 63 42.44 -47.33 -26.78
N SER A 64 42.52 -48.04 -25.64
CA SER A 64 42.08 -49.40 -25.32
C SER A 64 41.54 -49.61 -23.87
N LYS A 65 40.53 -50.49 -23.82
CA LYS A 65 40.05 -51.44 -22.78
C LYS A 65 40.87 -51.70 -21.49
N GLY A 66 40.16 -51.86 -20.36
CA GLY A 66 40.65 -52.61 -19.19
C GLY A 66 39.80 -52.54 -17.90
N GLN A 67 38.74 -53.37 -17.80
CA GLN A 67 38.17 -54.08 -16.61
C GLN A 67 38.41 -53.55 -15.16
N SER A 68 37.47 -53.60 -14.19
CA SER A 68 36.09 -54.13 -14.11
C SER A 68 35.41 -53.81 -12.74
N ARG A 69 34.11 -54.12 -12.63
CA ARG A 69 33.37 -54.60 -11.43
C ARG A 69 32.49 -53.64 -10.59
N VAL A 70 31.20 -53.60 -10.97
CA VAL A 70 29.95 -53.67 -10.17
C VAL A 70 29.84 -53.02 -8.77
N GLN A 71 28.94 -52.03 -8.63
CA GLN A 71 27.77 -51.96 -7.70
C GLN A 71 27.22 -50.51 -7.68
N SER A 72 26.12 -50.20 -8.36
CA SER A 72 24.72 -50.27 -7.88
C SER A 72 24.38 -49.25 -6.77
N GLY A 73 23.65 -48.19 -7.15
CA GLY A 73 23.17 -47.13 -6.25
C GLY A 73 22.28 -46.15 -7.01
N GLU A 74 21.02 -46.53 -7.27
CA GLU A 74 20.02 -45.67 -7.91
C GLU A 74 19.67 -44.48 -6.99
N GLN A 75 19.70 -43.26 -7.53
CA GLN A 75 18.95 -42.13 -6.96
C GLN A 75 17.84 -41.75 -7.95
N THR A 76 16.63 -42.14 -7.60
CA THR A 76 15.42 -41.90 -8.41
C THR A 76 14.90 -40.49 -8.18
N GLU A 77 14.92 -39.65 -9.22
CA GLU A 77 14.23 -38.36 -9.20
C GLU A 77 12.70 -38.55 -9.06
N LEU A 78 12.16 -38.18 -7.89
CA LEU A 78 10.72 -38.23 -7.64
C LEU A 78 10.04 -36.92 -8.07
N GLN A 79 9.45 -36.95 -9.26
CA GLN A 79 8.54 -35.90 -9.74
C GLN A 79 7.22 -35.88 -8.94
N PRO A 80 6.68 -34.71 -8.55
CA PRO A 80 5.38 -34.64 -7.87
C PRO A 80 4.23 -35.02 -8.82
N LYS A 81 3.44 -36.03 -8.44
CA LYS A 81 2.23 -36.42 -9.18
C LYS A 81 1.07 -35.49 -8.80
N GLU A 82 0.61 -34.67 -9.73
CA GLU A 82 -0.65 -33.90 -9.58
C GLU A 82 -1.84 -34.87 -9.45
N GLN A 83 -2.60 -34.75 -8.36
CA GLN A 83 -3.83 -35.53 -8.18
C GLN A 83 -5.00 -34.88 -8.91
N VAL A 84 -5.44 -35.50 -10.01
CA VAL A 84 -6.61 -35.08 -10.78
C VAL A 84 -7.89 -35.33 -9.98
N ALA A 85 -8.43 -34.28 -9.36
CA ALA A 85 -9.75 -34.32 -8.72
C ALA A 85 -10.86 -34.47 -9.80
N LYS A 86 -11.72 -35.48 -9.65
CA LYS A 86 -12.78 -35.78 -10.63
C LYS A 86 -13.85 -34.67 -10.67
N ALA A 87 -14.16 -34.20 -11.88
CA ALA A 87 -15.18 -33.18 -12.10
C ALA A 87 -16.61 -33.68 -11.77
N PRO A 88 -17.48 -32.84 -11.17
CA PRO A 88 -18.89 -33.17 -10.98
C PRO A 88 -19.64 -33.15 -12.32
N ARG A 89 -20.57 -34.11 -12.50
CA ARG A 89 -21.30 -34.35 -13.75
C ARG A 89 -22.12 -33.14 -14.21
N SER A 90 -22.12 -32.89 -15.51
CA SER A 90 -22.79 -31.74 -16.14
C SER A 90 -24.32 -31.81 -16.03
N ARG A 91 -24.90 -30.84 -15.31
CA ARG A 91 -26.35 -30.56 -15.36
C ARG A 91 -26.62 -29.72 -16.61
N LYS A 92 -27.42 -30.23 -17.55
CA LYS A 92 -27.73 -29.56 -18.84
C LYS A 92 -28.23 -28.13 -18.60
N ALA A 93 -27.56 -27.14 -19.19
CA ALA A 93 -27.94 -25.74 -19.08
C ALA A 93 -29.22 -25.45 -19.88
N ARG A 94 -30.13 -24.66 -19.29
CA ARG A 94 -31.27 -24.07 -20.01
C ARG A 94 -30.75 -22.98 -20.98
N PRO A 95 -31.24 -22.90 -22.22
CA PRO A 95 -30.91 -21.81 -23.12
C PRO A 95 -31.62 -20.52 -22.66
N GLY A 96 -30.91 -19.38 -22.71
CA GLY A 96 -31.55 -18.07 -22.52
C GLY A 96 -31.01 -17.20 -21.38
N HIS A 97 -29.70 -16.93 -21.38
CA HIS A 97 -29.13 -15.59 -21.12
C HIS A 97 -27.70 -15.60 -21.65
N ALA A 98 -27.39 -14.76 -22.64
CA ALA A 98 -25.99 -14.57 -23.04
C ALA A 98 -25.21 -14.05 -21.82
N PRO A 99 -24.01 -14.59 -21.51
CA PRO A 99 -23.22 -14.08 -20.41
C PRO A 99 -22.93 -12.61 -20.69
N SER A 100 -23.41 -11.71 -19.83
CA SER A 100 -23.01 -10.32 -19.94
C SER A 100 -21.50 -10.28 -19.85
N SER A 101 -20.86 -9.67 -20.85
CA SER A 101 -19.42 -9.39 -20.83
C SER A 101 -19.14 -8.38 -19.73
N ASP A 102 -19.10 -8.87 -18.48
CA ASP A 102 -18.77 -8.06 -17.32
C ASP A 102 -17.33 -7.63 -17.48
N ALA A 103 -17.20 -6.36 -17.90
CA ALA A 103 -15.94 -5.70 -18.19
C ALA A 103 -14.95 -5.95 -17.05
N LEU A 104 -13.70 -6.22 -17.43
CA LEU A 104 -12.61 -6.22 -16.47
C LEU A 104 -12.27 -4.78 -16.08
N TYR A 105 -12.10 -4.62 -14.78
CA TYR A 105 -11.71 -3.39 -14.11
C TYR A 105 -10.25 -3.57 -13.65
N ALA A 106 -9.43 -2.53 -13.78
CA ALA A 106 -8.10 -2.48 -13.20
C ALA A 106 -7.95 -1.30 -12.23
N ALA A 107 -7.25 -1.54 -11.14
CA ALA A 107 -6.70 -0.53 -10.26
C ALA A 107 -5.18 -0.66 -10.27
N LEU A 108 -4.49 0.42 -10.64
CA LEU A 108 -3.04 0.51 -10.55
C LEU A 108 -2.69 1.59 -9.52
N ASP A 109 -1.73 1.26 -8.66
CA ASP A 109 -1.24 2.07 -7.55
C ASP A 109 0.29 2.11 -7.64
N LEU A 110 0.86 3.31 -7.79
CA LEU A 110 2.28 3.58 -7.77
C LEU A 110 2.63 4.39 -6.52
N GLY A 111 2.89 3.66 -5.43
CA GLY A 111 3.31 4.26 -4.16
C GLY A 111 4.82 4.40 -4.01
N THR A 112 5.24 5.11 -2.96
CA THR A 112 6.63 5.40 -2.60
C THR A 112 7.53 4.15 -2.55
N ASN A 113 7.01 3.02 -2.06
CA ASN A 113 7.78 1.77 -1.97
C ASN A 113 7.45 0.76 -3.09
N ASN A 114 6.19 0.67 -3.50
CA ASN A 114 5.67 -0.50 -4.22
C ASN A 114 4.74 -0.10 -5.37
N CYS A 115 4.93 -0.71 -6.54
CA CYS A 115 3.99 -0.63 -7.67
C CYS A 115 3.06 -1.84 -7.64
N ARG A 116 1.74 -1.62 -7.71
CA ARG A 116 0.71 -2.66 -7.58
C ARG A 116 -0.35 -2.53 -8.65
N LEU A 117 -0.80 -3.67 -9.16
CA LEU A 117 -1.92 -3.78 -10.09
C LEU A 117 -2.90 -4.86 -9.59
N LEU A 118 -4.19 -4.56 -9.65
CA LEU A 118 -5.27 -5.50 -9.39
C LEU A 118 -6.27 -5.45 -10.55
N ILE A 119 -6.44 -6.57 -11.26
CA ILE A 119 -7.45 -6.74 -12.30
C ILE A 119 -8.56 -7.63 -11.75
N ALA A 120 -9.81 -7.18 -11.84
CA ALA A 120 -10.95 -7.87 -11.28
C ALA A 120 -12.19 -7.80 -12.19
N ARG A 121 -13.11 -8.74 -11.98
CA ARG A 121 -14.47 -8.72 -12.54
C ARG A 121 -15.48 -8.50 -11.43
N ARG A 122 -16.57 -7.77 -11.69
CA ARG A 122 -17.65 -7.60 -10.70
C ARG A 122 -18.30 -8.96 -10.41
N ALA A 123 -18.58 -9.23 -9.14
CA ALA A 123 -19.35 -10.36 -8.64
C ALA A 123 -20.73 -9.89 -8.14
N LEU A 124 -21.48 -10.74 -7.43
CA LEU A 124 -22.70 -10.32 -6.73
C LEU A 124 -22.35 -9.38 -5.56
N ASP A 125 -21.49 -9.86 -4.65
CA ASP A 125 -21.17 -9.19 -3.38
C ASP A 125 -19.77 -8.55 -3.39
N GLY A 126 -19.40 -7.92 -4.50
CA GLY A 126 -18.11 -7.25 -4.69
C GLY A 126 -17.46 -7.61 -6.03
N PHE A 127 -16.28 -8.22 -5.98
CA PHE A 127 -15.51 -8.60 -7.18
C PHE A 127 -14.70 -9.88 -6.97
N THR A 128 -14.35 -10.54 -8.08
CA THR A 128 -13.39 -11.65 -8.11
C THR A 128 -12.11 -11.16 -8.78
N VAL A 129 -10.96 -11.41 -8.14
CA VAL A 129 -9.64 -11.11 -8.71
C VAL A 129 -9.39 -12.04 -9.90
N VAL A 130 -8.90 -11.47 -11.00
CA VAL A 130 -8.60 -12.15 -12.27
C VAL A 130 -7.09 -12.17 -12.55
N ASP A 131 -6.40 -11.10 -12.17
CA ASP A 131 -4.94 -11.00 -12.24
C ASP A 131 -4.46 -10.02 -11.17
N SER A 132 -3.24 -10.20 -10.69
CA SER A 132 -2.60 -9.26 -9.77
C SER A 132 -1.11 -9.18 -10.07
N TYR A 133 -0.51 -8.09 -9.62
CA TYR A 133 0.93 -7.87 -9.67
C TYR A 133 1.34 -6.90 -8.56
N SER A 134 2.51 -7.15 -7.98
CA SER A 134 3.12 -6.32 -6.95
C SER A 134 4.62 -6.42 -7.12
N ARG A 135 5.30 -5.28 -7.18
CA ARG A 135 6.77 -5.21 -7.18
C ARG A 135 7.24 -4.06 -6.32
N ILE A 136 8.23 -4.33 -5.48
CA ILE A 136 8.93 -3.30 -4.72
C ILE A 136 9.82 -2.54 -5.72
N VAL A 137 9.62 -1.23 -5.77
CA VAL A 137 10.29 -0.31 -6.71
C VAL A 137 11.11 0.74 -6.00
N ARG A 138 10.82 1.03 -4.71
CA ARG A 138 11.47 2.06 -3.88
C ARG A 138 11.56 3.40 -4.64
N LEU A 139 10.43 3.86 -5.17
CA LEU A 139 10.35 5.06 -6.01
C LEU A 139 10.79 6.33 -5.27
N GLY A 140 10.47 6.42 -3.98
CA GLY A 140 10.86 7.55 -3.14
C GLY A 140 12.18 7.40 -2.38
N GLU A 141 13.06 6.47 -2.78
CA GLU A 141 14.37 6.35 -2.12
C GLU A 141 15.20 7.64 -2.28
N GLY A 142 15.72 8.15 -1.17
CA GLY A 142 16.44 9.42 -1.08
C GLY A 142 15.58 10.67 -1.28
N LEU A 143 14.27 10.55 -1.53
CA LEU A 143 13.40 11.68 -1.85
C LEU A 143 13.36 12.72 -0.72
N ALA A 144 13.33 12.28 0.53
CA ALA A 144 13.33 13.15 1.70
C ALA A 144 14.61 14.01 1.83
N LYS A 145 15.72 13.58 1.22
CA LYS A 145 17.01 14.27 1.24
C LYS A 145 17.25 15.14 0.01
N TYR A 146 16.81 14.69 -1.17
CA TYR A 146 17.15 15.31 -2.45
C TYR A 146 15.99 16.07 -3.11
N GLY A 147 14.73 15.89 -2.67
CA GLY A 147 13.55 16.55 -3.25
C GLY A 147 13.15 16.08 -4.65
N VAL A 148 13.88 15.11 -5.23
CA VAL A 148 13.66 14.56 -6.57
C VAL A 148 13.63 13.03 -6.55
N LEU A 149 12.88 12.43 -7.48
CA LEU A 149 12.92 11.00 -7.78
C LEU A 149 14.25 10.67 -8.48
N GLY A 150 15.00 9.70 -7.96
CA GLY A 150 16.25 9.25 -8.56
C GLY A 150 16.06 8.42 -9.83
N ASP A 151 16.97 8.54 -10.80
CA ASP A 151 16.88 7.86 -12.10
C ASP A 151 16.76 6.33 -12.01
N ALA A 152 17.51 5.71 -11.09
CA ALA A 152 17.44 4.27 -10.86
C ALA A 152 16.05 3.84 -10.36
N ALA A 153 15.45 4.62 -9.47
CA ALA A 153 14.12 4.36 -8.92
C ALA A 153 13.02 4.55 -9.98
N MET A 154 13.12 5.63 -10.78
CA MET A 154 12.25 5.88 -11.93
C MET A 154 12.32 4.75 -12.97
N ALA A 155 13.53 4.26 -13.28
CA ALA A 155 13.72 3.15 -14.22
C ALA A 155 13.05 1.85 -13.73
N ARG A 156 13.29 1.45 -12.47
CA ARG A 156 12.65 0.27 -11.86
C ARG A 156 11.12 0.38 -11.83
N ALA A 157 10.60 1.58 -11.56
CA ALA A 157 9.16 1.84 -11.59
C ALA A 157 8.60 1.72 -13.01
N ILE A 158 9.26 2.30 -14.02
CA ILE A 158 8.84 2.18 -15.43
C ILE A 158 8.83 0.71 -15.88
N ASP A 159 9.83 -0.09 -15.53
CA ASP A 159 9.86 -1.52 -15.87
C ASP A 159 8.74 -2.31 -15.19
N ALA A 160 8.38 -1.96 -13.94
CA ALA A 160 7.22 -2.53 -13.27
C ALA A 160 5.90 -2.13 -13.97
N LEU A 161 5.80 -0.88 -14.45
CA LEU A 161 4.64 -0.34 -15.13
C LEU A 161 4.47 -0.92 -16.55
N LYS A 162 5.58 -1.22 -17.27
CA LYS A 162 5.55 -1.97 -18.53
C LYS A 162 4.88 -3.34 -18.35
N ILE A 163 5.24 -4.08 -17.28
CA ILE A 163 4.60 -5.36 -16.93
C ILE A 163 3.10 -5.19 -16.59
N CYS A 164 2.72 -4.10 -15.92
CA CYS A 164 1.32 -3.76 -15.65
C CYS A 164 0.53 -3.50 -16.94
N ALA A 165 1.06 -2.69 -17.87
CA ALA A 165 0.44 -2.38 -19.15
C ALA A 165 0.18 -3.65 -19.96
N ASP A 166 1.20 -4.50 -20.06
CA ASP A 166 1.17 -5.82 -20.67
C ASP A 166 0.07 -6.73 -20.10
N LYS A 167 -0.05 -6.79 -18.76
CA LYS A 167 -1.13 -7.55 -18.08
C LYS A 167 -2.51 -6.98 -18.42
N MET A 168 -2.67 -5.66 -18.38
CA MET A 168 -3.93 -4.99 -18.69
C MET A 168 -4.36 -5.20 -20.16
N ALA A 169 -3.40 -5.12 -21.09
CA ALA A 169 -3.62 -5.36 -22.52
C ALA A 169 -4.00 -6.83 -22.78
N ARG A 170 -3.22 -7.80 -22.29
CA ARG A 170 -3.50 -9.25 -22.47
C ARG A 170 -4.85 -9.68 -21.90
N ARG A 171 -5.33 -9.02 -20.83
CA ARG A 171 -6.66 -9.29 -20.24
C ARG A 171 -7.79 -8.52 -20.93
N GLY A 172 -7.50 -7.56 -21.81
CA GLY A 172 -8.51 -6.73 -22.47
C GLY A 172 -9.27 -5.82 -21.50
N VAL A 173 -8.57 -5.24 -20.52
CA VAL A 173 -9.15 -4.30 -19.55
C VAL A 173 -9.74 -3.08 -20.28
N LYS A 174 -11.02 -2.78 -20.02
CA LYS A 174 -11.74 -1.64 -20.63
C LYS A 174 -12.05 -0.51 -19.65
N ARG A 175 -11.80 -0.73 -18.36
CA ARG A 175 -12.03 0.21 -17.27
C ARG A 175 -10.82 0.20 -16.35
N ALA A 176 -10.12 1.32 -16.24
CA ALA A 176 -9.00 1.44 -15.32
C ALA A 176 -9.02 2.81 -14.65
N ARG A 177 -8.43 2.89 -13.45
CA ARG A 177 -7.92 4.12 -12.83
C ARG A 177 -6.54 3.77 -12.29
N MET A 178 -5.58 4.66 -12.50
CA MET A 178 -4.16 4.42 -12.29
C MET A 178 -3.61 5.64 -11.57
N ILE A 179 -3.17 5.46 -10.33
CA ILE A 179 -2.76 6.58 -9.44
C ILE A 179 -1.28 6.49 -9.10
N ALA A 180 -0.68 7.64 -8.82
CA ALA A 180 0.60 7.77 -8.14
C ALA A 180 0.42 8.62 -6.88
N THR A 181 1.00 8.18 -5.76
CA THR A 181 0.74 8.77 -4.43
C THR A 181 1.89 9.66 -3.95
N ALA A 182 2.17 9.68 -2.64
CA ALA A 182 3.08 10.61 -1.97
C ALA A 182 4.40 10.90 -2.70
N ALA A 183 5.13 9.89 -3.18
CA ALA A 183 6.42 10.12 -3.85
C ALA A 183 6.33 11.05 -5.07
N CYS A 184 5.35 10.84 -5.96
CA CYS A 184 5.16 11.70 -7.13
C CYS A 184 4.54 13.06 -6.75
N ARG A 185 3.77 13.14 -5.67
CA ARG A 185 3.21 14.41 -5.16
C ARG A 185 4.26 15.31 -4.51
N THR A 186 5.24 14.73 -3.82
CA THR A 186 6.29 15.46 -3.09
C THR A 186 7.49 15.83 -3.96
N ALA A 187 7.82 15.02 -4.98
CA ALA A 187 9.01 15.24 -5.80
C ALA A 187 8.84 16.39 -6.80
N VAL A 188 9.87 17.25 -6.91
CA VAL A 188 9.92 18.37 -7.86
C VAL A 188 9.77 17.89 -9.31
N ASN A 189 10.37 16.75 -9.66
CA ASN A 189 10.26 16.10 -10.97
C ASN A 189 9.11 15.08 -11.09
N GLY A 190 8.16 15.07 -10.15
CA GLY A 190 7.08 14.09 -10.10
C GLY A 190 6.17 14.11 -11.33
N THR A 191 5.76 15.30 -11.79
CA THR A 191 4.93 15.47 -13.00
C THR A 191 5.65 15.02 -14.27
N ASP A 192 6.93 15.36 -14.41
CA ASP A 192 7.76 14.97 -15.56
C ASP A 192 7.93 13.44 -15.63
N PHE A 193 8.06 12.80 -14.47
CA PHE A 193 8.09 11.35 -14.37
C PHE A 193 6.76 10.71 -14.81
N ILE A 194 5.60 11.29 -14.49
CA ILE A 194 4.30 10.78 -14.95
C ILE A 194 4.14 10.90 -16.48
N GLU A 195 4.55 12.03 -17.08
CA GLU A 195 4.53 12.16 -18.55
C GLU A 195 5.55 11.23 -19.23
N ARG A 196 6.70 10.95 -18.58
CA ARG A 196 7.63 9.90 -19.00
C ARG A 196 7.00 8.51 -18.95
N VAL A 197 6.32 8.15 -17.86
CA VAL A 197 5.58 6.87 -17.72
C VAL A 197 4.58 6.71 -18.86
N LYS A 198 3.77 7.73 -19.13
CA LYS A 198 2.78 7.73 -20.20
C LYS A 198 3.42 7.53 -21.59
N ARG A 199 4.55 8.20 -21.86
CA ARG A 199 5.32 8.03 -23.10
C ARG A 199 5.94 6.63 -23.26
N GLU A 200 6.49 6.05 -22.19
CA GLU A 200 7.19 4.76 -22.24
C GLU A 200 6.29 3.52 -22.07
N THR A 201 5.07 3.68 -21.57
CA THR A 201 4.17 2.55 -21.21
C THR A 201 2.75 2.65 -21.76
N GLY A 202 2.35 3.84 -22.25
CA GLY A 202 0.96 4.13 -22.61
C GLY A 202 0.01 4.32 -21.42
N LEU A 203 0.48 4.16 -20.17
CA LEU A 203 -0.34 4.30 -18.98
C LEU A 203 -0.44 5.76 -18.55
N ALA A 204 -1.64 6.33 -18.64
CA ALA A 204 -1.94 7.65 -18.09
C ALA A 204 -2.26 7.54 -16.59
N LEU A 205 -1.23 7.73 -15.75
CA LEU A 205 -1.39 7.84 -14.30
C LEU A 205 -1.78 9.27 -13.92
N GLU A 206 -2.53 9.43 -12.83
CA GLU A 206 -2.79 10.72 -12.20
C GLU A 206 -2.10 10.78 -10.82
N ILE A 207 -1.55 11.95 -10.46
CA ILE A 207 -1.06 12.19 -9.09
C ILE A 207 -2.30 12.47 -8.24
N VAL A 208 -2.55 11.62 -7.26
CA VAL A 208 -3.78 11.66 -6.46
C VAL A 208 -3.62 12.62 -5.26
N SER A 209 -4.72 13.28 -4.86
CA SER A 209 -4.74 14.09 -3.64
C SER A 209 -4.84 13.22 -2.40
N THR A 210 -4.36 13.73 -1.27
CA THR A 210 -4.47 13.05 0.04
C THR A 210 -5.92 12.78 0.44
N GLU A 211 -6.85 13.66 0.06
CA GLU A 211 -8.29 13.46 0.25
C GLU A 211 -8.82 12.27 -0.56
N ASP A 212 -8.43 12.16 -1.84
CA ASP A 212 -8.83 11.02 -2.67
C ASP A 212 -8.20 9.71 -2.17
N GLU A 213 -6.95 9.74 -1.67
CA GLU A 213 -6.33 8.58 -1.01
C GLU A 213 -7.13 8.14 0.22
N ALA A 214 -7.47 9.06 1.13
CA ALA A 214 -8.31 8.79 2.30
C ALA A 214 -9.68 8.22 1.92
N ARG A 215 -10.36 8.82 0.93
CA ARG A 215 -11.65 8.34 0.39
C ARG A 215 -11.54 6.93 -0.21
N LEU A 216 -10.46 6.63 -0.93
CA LEU A 216 -10.21 5.32 -1.55
C LEU A 216 -9.84 4.25 -0.51
N ALA A 217 -9.04 4.60 0.50
CA ALA A 217 -8.67 3.72 1.61
C ALA A 217 -9.94 3.27 2.38
N VAL A 218 -10.80 4.21 2.77
CA VAL A 218 -12.09 3.90 3.41
C VAL A 218 -13.00 3.09 2.48
N ALA A 219 -13.10 3.43 1.19
CA ALA A 219 -13.91 2.67 0.25
C ALA A 219 -13.45 1.22 0.07
N GLY A 220 -12.13 0.96 0.09
CA GLY A 220 -11.56 -0.39 0.05
C GLY A 220 -11.75 -1.17 1.35
N CYS A 221 -11.65 -0.49 2.49
CA CYS A 221 -11.78 -1.09 3.83
C CYS A 221 -13.23 -1.22 4.32
N ALA A 222 -14.19 -0.52 3.71
CA ALA A 222 -15.59 -0.46 4.16
C ALA A 222 -16.28 -1.82 4.46
N PRO A 223 -16.00 -2.94 3.75
CA PRO A 223 -16.56 -4.24 4.10
C PRO A 223 -16.01 -4.88 5.40
N LEU A 224 -14.91 -4.35 5.95
CA LEU A 224 -14.27 -4.85 7.18
C LEU A 224 -14.56 -4.01 8.42
N LEU A 225 -15.16 -2.83 8.26
CA LEU A 225 -15.59 -1.97 9.36
C LEU A 225 -16.69 -2.63 10.18
N ASP A 226 -16.49 -2.73 11.50
CA ASP A 226 -17.53 -3.21 12.41
C ASP A 226 -18.66 -2.17 12.50
N ARG A 227 -19.87 -2.59 12.11
CA ARG A 227 -21.06 -1.74 12.08
C ARG A 227 -21.79 -1.68 13.43
N THR A 228 -21.36 -2.46 14.41
CA THR A 228 -21.87 -2.38 15.80
C THR A 228 -21.19 -1.24 16.56
N CYS A 229 -19.94 -0.94 16.23
CA CYS A 229 -19.16 0.19 16.72
C CYS A 229 -19.83 1.54 16.42
N ALA A 230 -19.52 2.56 17.22
CA ALA A 230 -19.93 3.94 16.95
C ALA A 230 -18.99 4.62 15.93
N SER A 231 -17.70 4.31 16.01
CA SER A 231 -16.67 4.84 15.13
C SER A 231 -15.53 3.82 14.90
N ALA A 232 -14.63 4.16 13.99
CA ALA A 232 -13.38 3.47 13.74
C ALA A 232 -12.31 4.44 13.24
N LEU A 233 -11.05 4.19 13.55
CA LEU A 233 -9.93 4.87 12.91
C LEU A 233 -9.37 3.95 11.82
N VAL A 234 -9.58 4.33 10.57
CA VAL A 234 -8.94 3.67 9.42
C VAL A 234 -7.58 4.32 9.21
N PHE A 235 -6.52 3.53 9.07
CA PHE A 235 -5.20 4.06 8.74
C PHE A 235 -4.45 3.21 7.71
N ASP A 236 -3.74 3.88 6.80
CA ASP A 236 -2.89 3.27 5.77
C ASP A 236 -1.44 3.68 6.02
N ILE A 237 -0.60 2.74 6.46
CA ILE A 237 0.84 3.00 6.64
C ILE A 237 1.53 2.80 5.29
N GLY A 238 1.70 3.91 4.59
CA GLY A 238 2.34 3.98 3.29
C GLY A 238 3.88 4.01 3.37
N GLY A 239 4.50 4.19 2.21
CA GLY A 239 5.96 4.32 2.12
C GLY A 239 6.46 5.73 2.46
N GLY A 240 5.77 6.79 2.01
CA GLY A 240 6.16 8.18 2.25
C GLY A 240 5.08 9.05 2.88
N SER A 241 3.92 8.46 3.20
CA SER A 241 2.87 9.07 3.98
C SER A 241 2.18 8.02 4.85
N THR A 242 1.42 8.48 5.82
CA THR A 242 0.47 7.66 6.59
C THR A 242 -0.86 8.40 6.64
N GLU A 243 -1.88 7.82 6.04
CA GLU A 243 -3.23 8.37 6.06
C GLU A 243 -3.96 7.89 7.33
N LEU A 244 -4.62 8.80 8.04
CA LEU A 244 -5.53 8.48 9.14
C LEU A 244 -6.90 9.09 8.85
N ILE A 245 -7.96 8.30 9.03
CA ILE A 245 -9.33 8.68 8.69
C ILE A 245 -10.25 8.29 9.84
N TRP A 246 -10.88 9.28 10.46
CA TRP A 246 -11.91 9.09 11.46
C TRP A 246 -13.24 8.74 10.77
N VAL A 247 -13.73 7.51 10.98
CA VAL A 247 -14.95 7.00 10.34
C VAL A 247 -16.05 6.80 11.36
N ARG A 248 -17.17 7.51 11.19
CA ARG A 248 -18.38 7.35 11.98
C ARG A 248 -19.30 6.30 11.38
N MET A 249 -19.90 5.47 12.23
CA MET A 249 -20.99 4.56 11.84
C MET A 249 -22.32 5.26 12.07
N ARG A 250 -22.75 6.13 11.15
CA ARG A 250 -24.04 6.81 11.35
C ARG A 250 -25.20 5.82 11.30
N GLY A 251 -26.07 5.93 12.30
CA GLY A 251 -27.39 5.29 12.32
C GLY A 251 -28.15 5.66 11.06
N ALA A 252 -28.74 4.66 10.41
CA ALA A 252 -29.66 4.94 9.33
C ALA A 252 -30.97 5.49 9.92
N ALA A 253 -31.60 6.45 9.24
CA ALA A 253 -32.89 6.99 9.68
C ALA A 253 -33.91 5.85 9.93
N ALA A 254 -34.81 6.05 10.90
CA ALA A 254 -35.71 5.01 11.40
C ALA A 254 -36.34 4.17 10.27
N GLY A 255 -35.99 2.88 10.22
CA GLY A 255 -36.44 1.93 9.21
C GLY A 255 -35.38 1.44 8.21
N ALA A 256 -34.17 2.02 8.15
CA ALA A 256 -33.09 1.51 7.31
C ALA A 256 -32.16 0.53 8.06
N ARG A 257 -31.82 -0.60 7.41
CA ARG A 257 -31.30 -1.81 8.07
C ARG A 257 -29.82 -1.81 8.47
N GLU A 258 -29.02 -0.84 8.02
CA GLU A 258 -27.56 -0.89 8.17
C GLU A 258 -26.96 0.50 8.44
N ARG A 259 -26.10 0.61 9.46
CA ARG A 259 -25.26 1.80 9.66
C ARG A 259 -24.30 1.97 8.48
N LYS A 260 -24.07 3.21 8.05
CA LYS A 260 -23.14 3.51 6.95
C LYS A 260 -21.87 4.19 7.49
N PRO A 261 -20.69 3.83 6.96
CA PRO A 261 -19.47 4.56 7.26
C PRO A 261 -19.51 5.95 6.61
N GLU A 262 -19.20 6.97 7.39
CA GLU A 262 -19.07 8.35 6.99
C GLU A 262 -17.72 8.88 7.49
N ILE A 263 -16.95 9.54 6.62
CA ILE A 263 -15.70 10.19 7.02
C ILE A 263 -16.06 11.44 7.82
N GLY A 264 -15.61 11.53 9.07
CA GLY A 264 -15.71 12.74 9.90
C GLY A 264 -14.60 13.72 9.56
N ASP A 265 -13.37 13.33 9.88
CA ASP A 265 -12.14 14.07 9.54
C ASP A 265 -11.03 13.10 9.10
N TRP A 266 -9.97 13.62 8.49
CA TRP A 266 -8.81 12.87 8.04
C TRP A 266 -7.53 13.72 8.09
N ILE A 267 -6.38 13.03 8.05
CA ILE A 267 -5.07 13.64 7.82
C ILE A 267 -4.20 12.68 6.99
N SER A 268 -3.27 13.23 6.22
CA SER A 268 -2.16 12.47 5.65
C SER A 268 -0.89 13.03 6.25
N LEU A 269 -0.21 12.25 7.08
CA LEU A 269 1.08 12.62 7.63
C LEU A 269 2.15 12.48 6.55
N PRO A 270 3.12 13.42 6.43
CA PRO A 270 4.26 13.30 5.53
C PRO A 270 5.33 12.32 6.07
N CYS A 271 4.88 11.22 6.67
CA CYS A 271 5.69 10.21 7.31
C CYS A 271 5.14 8.81 7.00
N GLY A 272 5.90 8.02 6.23
CA GLY A 272 5.68 6.60 6.02
C GLY A 272 6.96 5.79 6.31
N VAL A 273 6.91 4.47 6.09
CA VAL A 273 8.01 3.58 6.52
C VAL A 273 9.36 3.88 5.86
N VAL A 274 9.38 4.36 4.60
CA VAL A 274 10.61 4.70 3.88
C VAL A 274 11.20 5.99 4.42
N THR A 275 10.39 7.05 4.53
CA THR A 275 10.87 8.35 5.02
C THR A 275 11.37 8.30 6.46
N LEU A 276 10.73 7.49 7.31
CA LEU A 276 11.13 7.32 8.71
C LEU A 276 12.37 6.42 8.83
N ALA A 277 12.45 5.32 8.06
CA ALA A 277 13.65 4.49 8.02
C ALA A 277 14.88 5.25 7.48
N GLU A 278 14.72 6.08 6.44
CA GLU A 278 15.81 6.91 5.90
C GLU A 278 16.33 7.93 6.90
N ARG A 279 15.46 8.49 7.77
CA ARG A 279 15.87 9.45 8.80
C ARG A 279 16.70 8.81 9.93
N TYR A 280 16.44 7.53 10.23
CA TYR A 280 16.98 6.83 11.41
C TYR A 280 17.87 5.61 11.11
N GLY A 281 18.08 5.26 9.83
CA GLY A 281 18.99 4.21 9.37
C GLY A 281 18.34 2.85 9.06
N GLY A 282 17.28 2.46 9.77
CA GLY A 282 16.40 1.31 9.45
C GLY A 282 16.98 -0.11 9.63
N LEU A 283 18.28 -0.31 9.40
CA LEU A 283 18.95 -1.63 9.52
C LEU A 283 19.07 -2.06 10.98
N GLU A 284 19.85 -1.30 11.76
CA GLU A 284 20.05 -1.46 13.20
C GLU A 284 19.30 -0.35 13.93
N VAL A 285 18.27 -0.73 14.68
CA VAL A 285 17.35 0.20 15.35
C VAL A 285 17.30 -0.18 16.84
N PRO A 286 18.26 0.30 17.65
CA PRO A 286 18.24 0.07 19.09
C PRO A 286 17.05 0.78 19.75
N GLY A 287 16.62 0.31 20.93
CA GLY A 287 15.39 0.75 21.58
C GLY A 287 15.27 2.27 21.80
N ASN A 288 16.38 2.98 22.01
CA ASN A 288 16.38 4.44 22.12
C ASN A 288 16.11 5.16 20.77
N ILE A 289 16.54 4.58 19.65
CA ILE A 289 16.23 5.09 18.31
C ILE A 289 14.77 4.76 17.96
N TYR A 290 14.29 3.56 18.31
CA TYR A 290 12.89 3.20 18.15
C TYR A 290 11.96 4.13 18.93
N ALA A 291 12.23 4.38 20.21
CA ALA A 291 11.45 5.33 21.02
C ALA A 291 11.44 6.75 20.43
N ARG A 292 12.53 7.18 19.77
CA ARG A 292 12.56 8.45 19.03
C ARG A 292 11.69 8.44 17.76
N MET A 293 11.64 7.33 17.03
CA MET A 293 10.71 7.16 15.91
C MET A 293 9.25 7.30 16.37
N VAL A 294 8.88 6.61 17.47
CA VAL A 294 7.54 6.69 18.06
C VAL A 294 7.21 8.12 18.48
N ALA A 295 8.11 8.80 19.20
CA ALA A 295 7.91 10.19 19.63
C ALA A 295 7.78 11.19 18.47
N GLU A 296 8.55 11.02 17.38
CA GLU A 296 8.44 11.85 16.17
C GLU A 296 7.07 11.70 15.48
N VAL A 297 6.52 10.48 15.45
CA VAL A 297 5.19 10.23 14.89
C VAL A 297 4.09 10.74 15.83
N ALA A 298 4.20 10.50 17.14
CA ALA A 298 3.25 11.00 18.13
C ALA A 298 3.11 12.53 18.08
N GLY A 299 4.21 13.27 17.95
CA GLY A 299 4.18 14.73 17.77
C GLY A 299 3.47 15.18 16.49
N GLN A 300 3.47 14.37 15.43
CA GLN A 300 2.72 14.64 14.19
C GLN A 300 1.23 14.25 14.28
N LEU A 301 0.86 13.36 15.20
CA LEU A 301 -0.54 12.97 15.44
C LEU A 301 -1.30 13.99 16.27
N GLN A 302 -0.62 14.74 17.14
CA GLN A 302 -1.22 15.70 18.07
C GLN A 302 -2.22 16.68 17.40
N PRO A 303 -1.92 17.34 16.27
CA PRO A 303 -2.86 18.26 15.63
C PRO A 303 -4.09 17.57 14.97
N PHE A 304 -4.09 16.24 14.85
CA PHE A 304 -5.26 15.48 14.40
C PHE A 304 -6.06 14.95 15.60
N LEU A 305 -5.38 14.46 16.64
CA LEU A 305 -5.98 14.10 17.93
C LEU A 305 -6.88 15.20 18.47
N GLU A 306 -6.39 16.45 18.47
CA GLU A 306 -7.14 17.62 18.94
C GLU A 306 -8.41 17.89 18.11
N ARG A 307 -8.39 17.65 16.80
CA ARG A 307 -9.57 17.82 15.94
C ARG A 307 -10.60 16.72 16.16
N VAL A 308 -10.15 15.46 16.30
CA VAL A 308 -11.06 14.32 16.49
C VAL A 308 -11.55 14.15 17.93
N ALA A 309 -10.91 14.78 18.92
CA ALA A 309 -11.39 14.80 20.30
C ALA A 309 -12.82 15.37 20.43
N ALA A 310 -13.15 16.39 19.62
CA ALA A 310 -14.49 16.97 19.55
C ALA A 310 -15.51 16.09 18.81
N GLU A 311 -15.06 15.09 18.04
CA GLU A 311 -15.93 14.26 17.20
C GLU A 311 -16.72 13.20 18.00
N GLY A 312 -16.25 12.88 19.22
CA GLY A 312 -16.84 11.91 20.14
C GLY A 312 -16.83 10.47 19.61
N GLY A 313 -17.48 9.56 20.33
CA GLY A 313 -17.72 8.19 19.83
C GLY A 313 -16.56 7.21 19.96
N MET A 314 -15.63 7.43 20.90
CA MET A 314 -14.68 6.39 21.37
C MET A 314 -15.41 5.22 22.08
N GLU A 315 -16.68 5.41 22.47
CA GLU A 315 -17.56 4.36 22.97
C GLU A 315 -17.78 3.27 21.90
N ASN A 316 -17.27 2.06 22.14
CA ASN A 316 -17.24 0.96 21.18
C ASN A 316 -16.56 1.38 19.86
N PHE A 317 -15.26 1.63 19.95
CA PHE A 317 -14.33 2.02 18.88
C PHE A 317 -13.43 0.84 18.46
N HIS A 318 -12.91 0.88 17.23
CA HIS A 318 -11.85 -0.04 16.80
C HIS A 318 -10.86 0.61 15.83
N LEU A 319 -9.65 0.07 15.83
CA LEU A 319 -8.63 0.37 14.82
C LEU A 319 -8.85 -0.50 13.58
N LEU A 320 -8.68 0.06 12.37
CA LEU A 320 -8.62 -0.69 11.12
C LEU A 320 -7.37 -0.28 10.34
N GLY A 321 -6.36 -1.13 10.34
CA GLY A 321 -5.08 -0.88 9.69
C GLY A 321 -4.95 -1.63 8.35
N THR A 322 -4.37 -0.96 7.35
CA THR A 322 -4.06 -1.56 6.04
C THR A 322 -2.58 -1.46 5.65
N SER A 323 -2.25 -1.90 4.44
CA SER A 323 -0.91 -1.89 3.83
C SER A 323 0.12 -2.83 4.49
N GLY A 324 1.38 -2.70 4.06
CA GLY A 324 2.45 -3.67 4.27
C GLY A 324 2.79 -3.90 5.75
N THR A 325 2.80 -2.86 6.57
CA THR A 325 3.11 -2.95 8.00
C THR A 325 2.12 -3.85 8.72
N VAL A 326 0.83 -3.51 8.65
CA VAL A 326 -0.22 -4.18 9.41
C VAL A 326 -0.40 -5.64 8.93
N THR A 327 -0.31 -5.87 7.62
CA THR A 327 -0.33 -7.22 7.05
C THR A 327 0.92 -8.05 7.38
N THR A 328 2.07 -7.42 7.64
CA THR A 328 3.29 -8.10 8.13
C THR A 328 3.13 -8.49 9.60
N ILE A 329 2.67 -7.57 10.45
CA ILE A 329 2.36 -7.83 11.87
C ILE A 329 1.38 -9.02 11.99
N ALA A 330 0.32 -9.03 11.18
CA ALA A 330 -0.64 -10.13 11.11
C ALA A 330 0.00 -11.47 10.70
N GLY A 331 0.88 -11.46 9.69
CA GLY A 331 1.58 -12.67 9.26
C GLY A 331 2.56 -13.23 10.31
N VAL A 332 3.20 -12.36 11.09
CA VAL A 332 4.07 -12.76 12.22
C VAL A 332 3.22 -13.28 13.37
N HIS A 333 2.14 -12.58 13.74
CA HIS A 333 1.18 -13.01 14.78
C HIS A 333 0.63 -14.42 14.52
N LEU A 334 0.26 -14.71 13.28
CA LEU A 334 -0.28 -16.01 12.84
C LEU A 334 0.79 -17.10 12.61
N GLY A 335 2.07 -16.79 12.78
CA GLY A 335 3.18 -17.73 12.56
C GLY A 335 3.23 -18.33 11.15
N LEU A 336 2.96 -17.53 10.11
CA LEU A 336 2.89 -18.07 8.75
C LEU A 336 4.27 -18.41 8.17
N GLU A 337 4.43 -19.62 7.64
CA GLU A 337 5.61 -20.04 6.85
C GLU A 337 5.72 -19.29 5.52
N ARG A 338 4.63 -18.66 5.06
CA ARG A 338 4.56 -17.78 3.89
C ARG A 338 3.35 -16.88 4.00
N TYR A 339 3.47 -15.64 3.53
CA TYR A 339 2.33 -14.72 3.46
C TYR A 339 1.13 -15.32 2.71
N ASP A 340 -0.02 -15.40 3.40
CA ASP A 340 -1.30 -15.85 2.85
C ASP A 340 -2.39 -14.81 3.15
N ARG A 341 -2.82 -14.10 2.10
CA ARG A 341 -3.91 -13.11 2.16
C ARG A 341 -5.20 -13.69 2.74
N THR A 342 -5.53 -14.94 2.46
CA THR A 342 -6.80 -15.54 2.91
C THR A 342 -6.86 -15.78 4.41
N ARG A 343 -5.69 -15.88 5.05
CA ARG A 343 -5.54 -15.96 6.51
C ARG A 343 -5.34 -14.60 7.17
N VAL A 344 -4.94 -13.56 6.44
CA VAL A 344 -4.59 -12.22 6.97
C VAL A 344 -5.72 -11.20 6.82
N ASP A 345 -6.43 -11.19 5.69
CA ASP A 345 -7.44 -10.18 5.39
C ASP A 345 -8.69 -10.35 6.27
N GLY A 346 -8.98 -9.36 7.11
CA GLY A 346 -10.12 -9.40 8.02
C GLY A 346 -9.94 -10.32 9.24
N ILE A 347 -8.72 -10.41 9.80
CA ILE A 347 -8.55 -10.90 11.17
C ILE A 347 -8.71 -9.78 12.19
N TRP A 348 -9.01 -10.15 13.44
CA TRP A 348 -8.88 -9.29 14.61
C TRP A 348 -7.59 -9.68 15.34
N ILE A 349 -6.84 -8.69 15.84
CA ILE A 349 -5.66 -8.88 16.71
C ILE A 349 -5.87 -8.05 17.98
N SER A 350 -5.46 -8.58 19.14
CA SER A 350 -5.46 -7.83 20.41
C SER A 350 -4.26 -6.87 20.49
N PRO A 351 -4.33 -5.75 21.24
CA PRO A 351 -3.17 -4.89 21.50
C PRO A 351 -1.98 -5.67 22.04
N ALA A 352 -2.20 -6.54 23.04
CA ALA A 352 -1.16 -7.38 23.64
C ALA A 352 -0.47 -8.33 22.63
N ASP A 353 -1.21 -8.80 21.62
CA ASP A 353 -0.62 -9.59 20.52
C ASP A 353 0.21 -8.75 19.55
N VAL A 354 -0.21 -7.51 19.27
CA VAL A 354 0.58 -6.60 18.43
C VAL A 354 1.85 -6.19 19.15
N ASP A 355 1.77 -5.81 20.42
CA ASP A 355 2.91 -5.56 21.30
C ASP A 355 3.92 -6.71 21.27
N ARG A 356 3.44 -7.95 21.47
CA ARG A 356 4.26 -9.16 21.44
C ARG A 356 4.99 -9.33 20.11
N VAL A 357 4.32 -9.05 18.99
CA VAL A 357 4.93 -9.09 17.65
C VAL A 357 5.95 -7.96 17.46
N THR A 358 5.63 -6.74 17.86
CA THR A 358 6.53 -5.58 17.75
C THR A 358 7.81 -5.79 18.56
N ARG A 359 7.71 -6.22 19.83
CA ARG A 359 8.87 -6.56 20.68
C ARG A 359 9.71 -7.67 20.07
N SER A 360 9.08 -8.75 19.57
CA SER A 360 9.79 -9.84 18.88
C SER A 360 10.55 -9.36 17.65
N LEU A 361 9.99 -8.45 16.85
CA LEU A 361 10.67 -7.88 15.68
C LEU A 361 11.83 -6.94 16.04
N LEU A 362 11.73 -6.24 17.18
CA LEU A 362 12.79 -5.38 17.75
C LEU A 362 13.96 -6.20 18.29
N GLU A 363 13.69 -7.35 18.92
CA GLU A 363 14.70 -8.28 19.44
C GLU A 363 15.47 -9.03 18.35
N MET A 364 14.92 -9.10 17.12
CA MET A 364 15.63 -9.68 15.98
C MET A 364 16.80 -8.81 15.50
N THR A 365 17.84 -9.44 14.96
CA THR A 365 18.84 -8.75 14.13
C THR A 365 18.26 -8.42 12.75
N TYR A 366 18.91 -7.53 11.99
CA TYR A 366 18.55 -7.30 10.59
C TYR A 366 18.52 -8.60 9.76
N ALA A 367 19.51 -9.47 9.94
CA ALA A 367 19.58 -10.76 9.25
C ALA A 367 18.39 -11.68 9.58
N ASN A 368 17.98 -11.73 10.86
CA ASN A 368 16.82 -12.52 11.27
C ASN A 368 15.51 -11.93 10.69
N ARG A 369 15.35 -10.60 10.67
CA ARG A 369 14.22 -9.94 9.98
C ARG A 369 14.20 -10.25 8.47
N ALA A 370 15.35 -10.20 7.80
CA ALA A 370 15.46 -10.50 6.38
C ALA A 370 15.15 -11.96 6.03
N ALA A 371 15.49 -12.90 6.93
CA ALA A 371 15.16 -14.31 6.80
C ALA A 371 13.72 -14.65 7.23
N HIS A 372 13.04 -13.80 8.00
CA HIS A 372 11.70 -14.09 8.53
C HIS A 372 10.64 -14.19 7.40
N PRO A 373 9.86 -15.29 7.30
CA PRO A 373 9.02 -15.56 6.12
C PRO A 373 7.95 -14.51 5.78
N CYS A 374 7.43 -13.81 6.80
CA CYS A 374 6.44 -12.73 6.62
C CYS A 374 7.04 -11.33 6.38
N VAL A 375 8.33 -11.14 6.68
CA VAL A 375 9.01 -9.83 6.54
C VAL A 375 9.77 -9.82 5.21
N GLY A 376 10.74 -10.73 5.07
CA GLY A 376 11.61 -10.85 3.92
C GLY A 376 12.62 -9.71 3.76
N HIS A 377 13.66 -9.97 2.97
CA HIS A 377 14.78 -9.05 2.73
C HIS A 377 14.32 -7.63 2.34
N ASP A 378 13.37 -7.50 1.42
CA ASP A 378 12.95 -6.20 0.86
C ASP A 378 12.19 -5.28 1.84
N ARG A 379 11.85 -5.77 3.05
CA ARG A 379 11.17 -5.01 4.11
C ARG A 379 11.94 -4.98 5.44
N ALA A 380 13.04 -5.72 5.57
CA ALA A 380 13.75 -5.90 6.85
C ALA A 380 14.32 -4.59 7.43
N ASP A 381 14.62 -3.63 6.55
CA ASP A 381 15.06 -2.26 6.82
C ASP A 381 13.90 -1.26 7.07
N LEU A 382 12.66 -1.66 6.79
CA LEU A 382 11.47 -0.80 6.88
C LEU A 382 10.49 -1.21 7.98
N VAL A 383 10.50 -2.49 8.39
CA VAL A 383 9.46 -3.05 9.27
C VAL A 383 9.42 -2.39 10.65
N LEU A 384 10.58 -2.02 11.22
CA LEU A 384 10.63 -1.36 12.53
C LEU A 384 10.14 0.10 12.49
N ALA A 385 10.39 0.83 11.39
CA ALA A 385 9.76 2.13 11.17
C ALA A 385 8.23 1.99 11.03
N GLY A 386 7.75 0.89 10.42
CA GLY A 386 6.33 0.54 10.40
C GLY A 386 5.76 0.28 11.80
N CYS A 387 6.45 -0.51 12.62
CA CYS A 387 6.07 -0.74 14.01
C CYS A 387 5.99 0.57 14.80
N ALA A 388 6.98 1.46 14.67
CA ALA A 388 6.99 2.74 15.38
C ALA A 388 5.83 3.68 14.98
N ILE A 389 5.47 3.71 13.68
CA ILE A 389 4.29 4.44 13.21
C ILE A 389 3.01 3.83 13.79
N PHE A 390 2.89 2.50 13.79
CA PHE A 390 1.73 1.81 14.35
C PHE A 390 1.60 2.04 15.87
N GLU A 391 2.71 1.94 16.62
CA GLU A 391 2.74 2.11 18.08
C GLU A 391 2.28 3.51 18.47
N ALA A 392 2.81 4.56 17.82
CA ALA A 392 2.34 5.93 18.02
C ALA A 392 0.84 6.12 17.74
N ILE A 393 0.26 5.37 16.78
CA ILE A 393 -1.19 5.39 16.51
C ILE A 393 -1.97 4.61 17.57
N ALA A 394 -1.46 3.47 18.04
CA ALA A 394 -2.10 2.65 19.07
C ALA A 394 -2.14 3.36 20.44
N ASP A 395 -1.05 4.05 20.81
CA ASP A 395 -0.97 4.87 22.02
C ASP A 395 -1.89 6.09 21.94
N ALA A 396 -1.99 6.71 20.76
CA ALA A 396 -2.85 7.87 20.50
C ALA A 396 -4.35 7.53 20.52
N TRP A 397 -4.73 6.33 20.07
CA TRP A 397 -6.11 5.83 20.12
C TRP A 397 -6.20 4.40 20.69
N PRO A 398 -6.15 4.25 22.03
CA PRO A 398 -6.28 2.96 22.68
C PRO A 398 -7.62 2.28 22.30
N ALA A 399 -7.54 1.10 21.70
CA ALA A 399 -8.68 0.30 21.29
C ALA A 399 -8.50 -1.16 21.69
N ASP A 400 -9.57 -1.83 22.10
CA ASP A 400 -9.52 -3.23 22.53
C ASP A 400 -9.06 -4.20 21.43
N ARG A 401 -9.23 -3.83 20.15
CA ARG A 401 -8.95 -4.68 18.98
C ARG A 401 -8.55 -3.89 17.73
N LEU A 402 -7.59 -4.47 17.00
CA LEU A 402 -7.18 -4.05 15.65
C LEU A 402 -7.79 -4.97 14.60
N ARG A 403 -8.44 -4.40 13.59
CA ARG A 403 -8.86 -5.08 12.36
C ARG A 403 -7.77 -4.96 11.31
N VAL A 404 -7.34 -6.08 10.72
CA VAL A 404 -6.37 -6.09 9.64
C VAL A 404 -7.07 -6.10 8.29
N ALA A 405 -6.61 -5.25 7.36
CA ALA A 405 -7.04 -5.25 5.97
C ALA A 405 -5.85 -5.51 5.04
N ASP A 406 -5.92 -6.55 4.19
CA ASP A 406 -5.09 -6.63 2.98
C ASP A 406 -5.84 -5.98 1.81
N ARG A 407 -6.47 -4.83 2.06
CA ARG A 407 -7.29 -4.12 1.08
C ARG A 407 -7.27 -2.63 1.38
N GLY A 408 -7.25 -1.81 0.34
CA GLY A 408 -7.11 -0.36 0.49
C GLY A 408 -7.39 0.36 -0.82
N LEU A 409 -6.48 1.27 -1.22
CA LEU A 409 -6.62 2.11 -2.41
C LEU A 409 -7.09 1.36 -3.66
N ARG A 410 -6.49 0.21 -3.99
CA ARG A 410 -6.83 -0.58 -5.20
C ARG A 410 -8.25 -1.12 -5.15
N GLU A 411 -8.66 -1.69 -4.02
CA GLU A 411 -10.01 -2.19 -3.81
C GLU A 411 -11.03 -1.04 -3.83
N GLY A 412 -10.71 0.12 -3.22
CA GLY A 412 -11.52 1.33 -3.30
C GLY A 412 -11.69 1.86 -4.73
N ILE A 413 -10.64 1.80 -5.55
CA ILE A 413 -10.69 2.13 -6.98
C ILE A 413 -11.64 1.19 -7.72
N LEU A 414 -11.48 -0.13 -7.56
CA LEU A 414 -12.30 -1.13 -8.24
C LEU A 414 -13.79 -0.97 -7.89
N LEU A 415 -14.09 -0.83 -6.60
CA LEU A 415 -15.45 -0.62 -6.11
C LEU A 415 -16.06 0.67 -6.69
N SER A 416 -15.31 1.78 -6.67
CA SER A 416 -15.75 3.06 -7.24
C SER A 416 -16.02 2.99 -8.75
N LEU A 417 -15.15 2.33 -9.52
CA LEU A 417 -15.35 2.13 -10.97
C LEU A 417 -16.58 1.26 -11.26
N MET A 418 -16.75 0.17 -10.52
CA MET A 418 -17.89 -0.74 -10.66
C MET A 418 -19.21 -0.07 -10.27
N GLU A 419 -19.22 0.75 -9.21
CA GLU A 419 -20.41 1.47 -8.78
C GLU A 419 -20.77 2.59 -9.77
N ALA A 420 -19.78 3.34 -10.27
CA ALA A 420 -19.99 4.34 -11.32
C ALA A 420 -20.64 3.73 -12.56
N ASP A 421 -20.20 2.53 -12.98
CA ASP A 421 -20.82 1.79 -14.07
C ASP A 421 -22.22 1.27 -13.74
N ALA A 422 -22.46 0.78 -12.52
CA ALA A 422 -23.80 0.39 -12.07
C ALA A 422 -24.78 1.58 -12.10
N ARG A 423 -24.36 2.76 -11.62
CA ARG A 423 -25.12 4.02 -11.68
C ARG A 423 -25.40 4.42 -13.14
N ARG A 424 -24.40 4.35 -14.04
CA ARG A 424 -24.56 4.62 -15.49
C ARG A 424 -25.55 3.65 -16.15
N ARG A 425 -25.46 2.34 -15.86
CA ARG A 425 -26.38 1.30 -16.36
C ARG A 425 -27.81 1.54 -15.87
N LYS A 426 -28.02 1.85 -14.58
CA LYS A 426 -29.32 2.22 -13.98
C LYS A 426 -29.92 3.46 -14.66
N ARG A 427 -29.15 4.54 -14.85
CA ARG A 427 -29.60 5.76 -15.55
C ARG A 427 -30.00 5.48 -17.01
N ARG A 428 -29.21 4.70 -17.76
CA ARG A 428 -29.53 4.29 -19.15
C ARG A 428 -30.83 3.46 -19.25
N ARG A 429 -31.03 2.48 -18.33
CA ARG A 429 -32.27 1.69 -18.25
C ARG A 429 -33.51 2.56 -17.96
N ARG A 430 -33.40 3.51 -17.01
CA ARG A 430 -34.48 4.48 -16.71
C ARG A 430 -34.83 5.35 -17.91
N ARG A 431 -33.83 5.87 -18.65
CA ARG A 431 -34.07 6.65 -19.88
C ARG A 431 -34.78 5.82 -20.96
N ARG A 432 -34.29 4.61 -21.26
CA ARG A 432 -34.93 3.73 -22.26
C ARG A 432 -36.40 3.43 -21.95
N ARG A 433 -36.73 3.12 -20.68
CA ARG A 433 -38.14 2.93 -20.25
C ARG A 433 -39.00 4.17 -20.50
N LYS A 434 -38.53 5.37 -20.12
CA LYS A 434 -39.26 6.62 -20.38
C LYS A 434 -39.47 6.89 -21.88
N THR A 435 -38.49 6.58 -22.73
CA THR A 435 -38.64 6.71 -24.19
C THR A 435 -39.67 5.72 -24.72
N GLN A 436 -39.59 4.44 -24.37
CA GLN A 436 -40.55 3.41 -24.80
C GLN A 436 -41.97 3.75 -24.40
N GLN A 437 -42.17 4.21 -23.15
CA GLN A 437 -43.46 4.63 -22.64
C GLN A 437 -44.04 5.81 -23.45
N ARG A 438 -43.26 6.87 -23.71
CA ARG A 438 -43.68 7.99 -24.57
C ARG A 438 -44.01 7.57 -26.00
N THR A 439 -43.28 6.61 -26.57
CA THR A 439 -43.58 6.08 -27.91
C THR A 439 -44.86 5.23 -27.92
N GLN A 440 -45.20 4.55 -26.82
CA GLN A 440 -46.47 3.84 -26.67
C GLN A 440 -47.64 4.81 -26.49
N GLU A 441 -47.49 5.83 -25.62
CA GLU A 441 -48.47 6.91 -25.41
C GLU A 441 -48.76 7.66 -26.71
N ALA A 442 -47.74 8.05 -27.48
CA ALA A 442 -47.92 8.71 -28.77
C ALA A 442 -48.62 7.84 -29.82
N ARG A 443 -48.33 6.53 -29.87
CA ARG A 443 -49.01 5.59 -30.77
C ARG A 443 -50.46 5.33 -30.39
N ALA A 444 -50.78 5.31 -29.10
CA ALA A 444 -52.15 5.17 -28.62
C ALA A 444 -52.99 6.41 -28.95
N ALA A 445 -52.40 7.62 -28.81
CA ALA A 445 -53.06 8.87 -29.17
C ALA A 445 -53.36 8.98 -30.68
N SER A 446 -52.41 8.63 -31.55
CA SER A 446 -52.63 8.64 -33.00
C SER A 446 -53.61 7.55 -33.46
N ALA A 447 -53.72 6.43 -32.74
CA ALA A 447 -54.70 5.38 -33.03
C ALA A 447 -56.14 5.73 -32.60
N HIS A 448 -56.35 6.83 -31.85
CA HIS A 448 -57.68 7.37 -31.54
C HIS A 448 -58.11 8.47 -32.52
N SER A 449 -57.17 9.16 -33.18
CA SER A 449 -57.48 10.24 -34.14
C SER A 449 -57.86 9.75 -35.54
N ASP A 450 -57.65 8.47 -35.83
CA ASP A 450 -57.97 7.85 -37.14
C ASP A 450 -59.32 7.09 -37.10
N THR A 451 -60.15 7.31 -36.06
CA THR A 451 -61.43 6.62 -35.82
C THR A 451 -62.63 7.54 -35.62
N ASP A 452 -62.44 8.86 -35.70
CA ASP A 452 -63.48 9.89 -35.83
C ASP A 452 -63.43 10.50 -37.25
#